data_AF-A0A9D7ZRN7-F1
#
_entry.id   AF-A0A9D7ZRN7-F1
#
_cell.length_a   1.000
_cell.length_b   1.000
_cell.length_c   1.000
_cell.angle_alpha   90.00
_cell.angle_beta   90.00
_cell.angle_gamma   90.00
#
_symmetry.space_group_name_H-M   'P 1'
#
loop_
_entity.id
_entity.type
_entity.pdbx_description
1 polymer ?
#
loop_
_entity_poly.entity_id
_entity_poly.type
_entity_poly.pdbx_seq_one_letter_code
_entity_poly.pdbx_strand_id
1 'polypeptide(L)'
;MSKPSDPPKPAALASHDTKGHRARMRQKLLEKGGTTLTDLEILEMLLYVGAPRGDTKPLAKRLVKIFKSLPAVLRAKPTELRAVKDMGDAAIAALKVAETTGLHISHSRIKGKPVLTHWMDVQDYCINKLAH
;
A
#
# COMPACT_ATOMS: atom_id res chain seq x y z
N MET A 1 7.60 20.72 -49.62
CA MET A 1 6.86 19.61 -48.98
C MET A 1 7.35 19.47 -47.55
N SER A 2 6.67 20.11 -46.59
CA SER A 2 7.02 20.08 -45.18
C SER A 2 6.47 18.81 -44.54
N LYS A 3 7.33 17.93 -44.03
CA LYS A 3 6.91 16.87 -43.11
C LYS A 3 6.80 17.47 -41.70
N PRO A 4 5.72 17.22 -40.94
CA PRO A 4 5.69 17.55 -39.53
C PRO A 4 6.62 16.60 -38.77
N SER A 5 7.54 17.17 -37.99
CA SER A 5 8.38 16.44 -37.04
C SER A 5 7.53 15.96 -35.87
N ASP A 6 7.55 14.66 -35.60
CA ASP A 6 6.90 14.03 -34.45
C ASP A 6 7.33 14.66 -33.11
N PRO A 7 6.42 14.74 -32.12
CA PRO A 7 6.78 15.22 -30.78
C PRO A 7 7.69 14.19 -30.08
N PRO A 8 8.64 14.63 -29.23
CA PRO A 8 9.59 13.72 -28.61
C PRO A 8 8.87 12.83 -27.59
N LYS A 9 9.09 11.52 -27.73
CA LYS A 9 8.68 10.47 -26.78
C LYS A 9 9.16 10.84 -25.37
N PRO A 10 8.31 10.79 -24.32
CA PRO A 10 8.74 11.15 -22.98
C PRO A 10 9.84 10.18 -22.54
N ALA A 11 11.03 10.72 -22.33
CA ALA A 11 12.21 9.99 -21.92
C ALA A 11 11.95 9.28 -20.58
N ALA A 12 12.12 7.97 -20.58
CA ALA A 12 12.24 7.15 -19.39
C ALA A 12 13.50 7.57 -18.63
N LEU A 13 13.36 8.56 -17.74
CA LEU A 13 14.42 9.00 -16.82
C LEU A 13 14.02 8.58 -15.41
N ALA A 14 14.36 7.35 -15.04
CA ALA A 14 14.41 6.94 -13.64
C ALA A 14 15.87 6.76 -13.23
N SER A 15 16.57 7.89 -13.13
CA SER A 15 17.86 7.97 -12.45
C SER A 15 17.69 7.54 -10.99
N HIS A 16 18.60 6.69 -10.52
CA HIS A 16 18.71 6.18 -9.15
C HIS A 16 19.16 7.27 -8.17
N ASP A 17 18.45 8.39 -8.11
CA ASP A 17 18.72 9.43 -7.13
C ASP A 17 17.94 9.16 -5.83
N THR A 18 18.62 8.53 -4.89
CA THR A 18 18.11 8.29 -3.52
C THR A 18 17.92 9.60 -2.77
N LYS A 19 18.65 10.67 -3.14
CA LYS A 19 18.46 11.99 -2.56
C LYS A 19 17.18 12.60 -3.14
N GLY A 20 16.22 12.85 -2.27
CA GLY A 20 14.92 13.40 -2.65
C GLY A 20 13.86 12.40 -3.10
N HIS A 21 14.18 11.10 -3.33
CA HIS A 21 13.14 10.09 -3.64
C HIS A 21 12.04 10.07 -2.58
N ARG A 22 12.42 9.99 -1.29
CA ARG A 22 11.47 10.01 -0.17
C ARG A 22 10.61 11.29 -0.15
N ALA A 23 11.19 12.44 -0.48
CA ALA A 23 10.47 13.72 -0.52
C ALA A 23 9.47 13.76 -1.69
N ARG A 24 9.91 13.38 -2.89
CA ARG A 24 9.05 13.27 -4.09
C ARG A 24 7.89 12.30 -3.89
N MET A 25 8.14 11.16 -3.22
CA MET A 25 7.10 10.18 -2.88
C MET A 25 6.06 10.74 -1.92
N ARG A 26 6.49 11.46 -0.87
CA ARG A 26 5.56 12.15 0.04
C ARG A 26 4.76 13.22 -0.68
N GLN A 27 5.40 14.03 -1.51
CA GLN A 27 4.74 15.05 -2.31
C GLN A 27 3.69 14.43 -3.25
N LYS A 28 4.06 13.37 -3.99
CA LYS A 28 3.15 12.61 -4.85
C LYS A 28 1.92 12.10 -4.08
N LEU A 29 2.12 11.53 -2.89
CA LEU A 29 1.03 11.05 -2.04
C LEU A 29 0.09 12.19 -1.61
N LEU A 30 0.65 13.33 -1.19
CA LEU A 30 -0.14 14.46 -0.68
C LEU A 30 -0.89 15.21 -1.79
N GLU A 31 -0.27 15.39 -2.96
CA GLU A 31 -0.86 16.15 -4.07
C GLU A 31 -1.81 15.31 -4.92
N LYS A 32 -1.47 14.04 -5.17
CA LYS A 32 -2.19 13.18 -6.13
C LYS A 32 -2.95 12.05 -5.47
N GLY A 33 -2.79 11.85 -4.17
CA GLY A 33 -3.43 10.79 -3.41
C GLY A 33 -2.78 9.41 -3.60
N GLY A 34 -3.19 8.48 -2.71
CA GLY A 34 -2.60 7.14 -2.62
C GLY A 34 -2.89 6.22 -3.81
N THR A 35 -3.92 6.49 -4.61
CA THR A 35 -4.26 5.69 -5.81
C THR A 35 -3.22 5.78 -6.91
N THR A 36 -2.33 6.79 -6.86
CA THR A 36 -1.24 6.96 -7.82
C THR A 36 0.03 6.18 -7.43
N LEU A 37 0.04 5.58 -6.25
CA LEU A 37 1.16 4.79 -5.75
C LEU A 37 0.99 3.33 -6.13
N THR A 38 2.08 2.69 -6.55
CA THR A 38 2.11 1.23 -6.69
C THR A 38 2.18 0.55 -5.32
N ASP A 39 1.79 -0.72 -5.22
CA ASP A 39 1.95 -1.53 -4.00
C ASP A 39 3.37 -1.50 -3.44
N LEU A 40 4.37 -1.54 -4.33
CA LEU A 40 5.78 -1.47 -3.96
C LEU A 40 6.13 -0.09 -3.38
N GLU A 41 5.65 0.98 -4.01
CA GLU A 41 5.83 2.35 -3.55
C GLU A 41 5.18 2.60 -2.18
N ILE A 42 3.96 2.07 -1.96
CA ILE A 42 3.28 2.11 -0.66
C ILE A 42 4.14 1.40 0.39
N LEU A 43 4.67 0.23 0.05
CA LEU A 43 5.51 -0.53 0.97
C LEU A 43 6.83 0.19 1.28
N GLU A 44 7.49 0.79 0.29
CA GLU A 44 8.66 1.65 0.49
C GLU A 44 8.35 2.78 1.47
N MET A 45 7.19 3.43 1.32
CA MET A 45 6.76 4.53 2.19
C MET A 45 6.51 4.11 3.63
N LEU A 46 5.85 2.96 3.84
CA LEU A 46 5.66 2.39 5.18
C LEU A 46 7.00 2.09 5.85
N LEU A 47 7.95 1.54 5.09
CA LEU A 47 9.28 1.20 5.59
C LEU A 47 10.13 2.43 5.92
N TYR A 48 9.82 3.62 5.40
CA TYR A 48 10.55 4.84 5.78
C TYR A 48 10.46 5.13 7.29
N VAL A 49 9.37 4.72 7.93
CA VAL A 49 9.14 4.90 9.37
C VAL A 49 10.08 4.00 10.19
N GLY A 50 10.23 2.73 9.77
CA GLY A 50 11.07 1.76 10.48
C GLY A 50 12.53 1.74 10.07
N ALA A 51 12.86 2.28 8.88
CA ALA A 51 14.21 2.41 8.35
C ALA A 51 14.45 3.87 7.90
N PRO A 52 14.71 4.79 8.84
CA PRO A 52 14.86 6.21 8.55
C PRO A 52 16.11 6.53 7.71
N ARG A 53 17.11 5.63 7.72
CA ARG A 53 18.35 5.73 6.96
C ARG A 53 18.43 4.60 5.94
N GLY A 54 19.11 4.85 4.81
CA GLY A 54 19.34 3.84 3.77
C GLY A 54 18.22 3.72 2.73
N ASP A 55 18.37 2.75 1.83
CA ASP A 55 17.42 2.46 0.75
C ASP A 55 16.42 1.37 1.19
N THR A 56 15.13 1.68 1.18
CA THR A 56 14.06 0.74 1.55
C THR A 56 13.56 -0.08 0.36
N LYS A 57 13.91 0.30 -0.88
CA LYS A 57 13.47 -0.37 -2.10
C LYS A 57 13.92 -1.84 -2.18
N PRO A 58 15.17 -2.21 -1.82
CA PRO A 58 15.58 -3.62 -1.80
C PRO A 58 14.76 -4.44 -0.81
N LEU A 59 14.49 -3.90 0.38
CA LEU A 59 13.69 -4.57 1.40
C LEU A 59 12.23 -4.74 0.94
N ALA A 60 11.61 -3.69 0.40
CA ALA A 60 10.26 -3.74 -0.15
C ALA A 60 10.14 -4.81 -1.25
N LYS A 61 11.10 -4.86 -2.18
CA LYS A 61 11.14 -5.89 -3.24
C LYS A 61 11.27 -7.31 -2.67
N ARG A 62 12.09 -7.52 -1.64
CA ARG A 62 12.23 -8.83 -0.98
C ARG A 62 10.92 -9.27 -0.33
N LEU A 63 10.25 -8.36 0.38
CA LEU A 63 8.96 -8.63 1.01
C LEU A 63 7.91 -9.03 -0.03
N VAL A 64 7.77 -8.26 -1.12
CA VAL A 64 6.84 -8.60 -2.21
C VAL A 64 7.20 -9.94 -2.87
N LYS A 65 8.48 -10.24 -3.06
CA LYS A 65 8.91 -11.53 -3.64
C LYS A 65 8.50 -12.73 -2.77
N ILE A 66 8.62 -12.59 -1.45
CA ILE A 66 8.31 -13.64 -0.47
C ILE A 66 6.79 -13.78 -0.30
N PHE A 67 6.11 -12.68 0.05
CA PHE A 67 4.70 -12.68 0.44
C PHE A 67 3.72 -12.43 -0.73
N LYS A 68 4.22 -12.14 -1.93
CA LYS A 68 3.49 -12.01 -3.21
C LYS A 68 2.66 -10.74 -3.41
N SER A 69 2.11 -10.14 -2.36
CA SER A 69 1.27 -8.94 -2.48
C SER A 69 1.38 -8.03 -1.26
N LEU A 70 1.03 -6.75 -1.41
CA LEU A 70 1.01 -5.80 -0.29
C LEU A 70 0.10 -6.28 0.87
N PRO A 71 -1.16 -6.72 0.64
CA PRO A 71 -1.98 -7.25 1.74
C PRO A 71 -1.36 -8.47 2.43
N ALA A 72 -0.69 -9.35 1.69
CA ALA A 72 -0.02 -10.51 2.26
C ALA A 72 1.20 -10.11 3.10
N VAL A 73 1.98 -9.11 2.68
CA VAL A 73 3.06 -8.53 3.50
C VAL A 73 2.49 -7.95 4.80
N LEU A 74 1.42 -7.17 4.71
CA LEU A 74 0.81 -6.55 5.89
C LEU A 74 0.27 -7.60 6.87
N ARG A 75 -0.31 -8.71 6.37
CA ARG A 75 -0.87 -9.80 7.19
C ARG A 75 0.14 -10.84 7.69
N ALA A 76 1.34 -10.89 7.12
CA ALA A 76 2.39 -11.83 7.52
C ALA A 76 2.68 -11.78 9.03
N LYS A 77 2.96 -12.92 9.66
CA LYS A 77 3.22 -12.93 11.11
C LYS A 77 4.50 -12.15 11.43
N PRO A 78 4.61 -11.48 12.60
CA PRO A 78 5.84 -10.80 12.99
C PRO A 78 7.09 -11.71 12.96
N THR A 79 6.94 -12.99 13.29
CA THR A 79 8.00 -14.00 13.23
C THR A 79 8.48 -14.27 11.80
N GLU A 80 7.58 -14.29 10.82
CA GLU A 80 7.89 -14.49 9.40
C GLU A 80 8.58 -13.24 8.81
N LEU A 81 8.09 -12.06 9.18
CA LEU A 81 8.70 -10.79 8.77
C LEU A 81 10.12 -10.67 9.32
N ARG A 82 10.36 -11.07 10.58
CA ARG A 82 11.68 -11.03 11.21
C ARG A 82 12.70 -11.96 10.53
N ALA A 83 12.25 -13.03 9.88
CA ALA A 83 13.13 -13.92 9.12
C ALA A 83 13.65 -13.28 7.81
N VAL A 84 13.09 -12.14 7.38
CA VAL A 84 13.52 -11.44 6.17
C VAL A 84 14.78 -10.62 6.46
N LYS A 85 15.79 -10.77 5.60
CA LYS A 85 17.06 -10.03 5.71
C LYS A 85 16.83 -8.50 5.76
N ASP A 86 17.53 -7.86 6.70
CA ASP A 86 17.49 -6.42 7.02
C ASP A 86 16.16 -5.93 7.61
N MET A 87 15.32 -6.84 8.10
CA MET A 87 14.07 -6.50 8.77
C MET A 87 14.30 -6.26 10.26
N GLY A 88 14.10 -5.02 10.70
CA GLY A 88 14.15 -4.63 12.12
C GLY A 88 12.76 -4.48 12.73
N ASP A 89 12.67 -4.55 14.07
CA ASP A 89 11.39 -4.48 14.78
C ASP A 89 10.62 -3.17 14.51
N ALA A 90 11.30 -2.04 14.30
CA ALA A 90 10.66 -0.77 13.95
C ALA A 90 9.94 -0.83 12.58
N ALA A 91 10.52 -1.52 11.59
CA ALA A 91 9.89 -1.73 10.30
C ALA A 91 8.72 -2.71 10.40
N ILE A 92 8.84 -3.75 11.24
CA ILE A 92 7.75 -4.71 11.48
C ILE A 92 6.57 -3.97 12.13
N ALA A 93 6.84 -3.17 13.16
CA ALA A 93 5.82 -2.37 13.84
C ALA A 93 5.11 -1.42 12.87
N ALA A 94 5.84 -0.73 11.97
CA ALA A 94 5.24 0.15 10.98
C ALA A 94 4.24 -0.59 10.05
N LEU A 95 4.59 -1.79 9.58
CA LEU A 95 3.69 -2.62 8.77
C LEU A 95 2.46 -3.06 9.58
N LYS A 96 2.65 -3.45 10.85
CA LYS A 96 1.57 -3.92 11.72
C LYS A 96 0.60 -2.82 12.13
N VAL A 97 1.10 -1.59 12.31
CA VAL A 97 0.25 -0.42 12.53
C VAL A 97 -0.61 -0.16 11.28
N ALA A 98 -0.03 -0.25 10.07
CA ALA A 98 -0.80 -0.07 8.84
C ALA A 98 -1.89 -1.15 8.66
N GLU A 99 -1.57 -2.42 8.92
CA GLU A 99 -2.55 -3.52 8.94
C GLU A 99 -3.69 -3.24 9.94
N THR A 100 -3.33 -2.94 11.19
CA THR A 100 -4.28 -2.71 12.29
C THR A 100 -5.18 -1.51 12.02
N THR A 101 -4.64 -0.46 11.41
CA THR A 101 -5.39 0.73 10.98
C THR A 101 -6.40 0.36 9.90
N GLY A 102 -5.98 -0.42 8.90
CA GLY A 102 -6.88 -0.92 7.86
C GLY A 102 -8.04 -1.73 8.44
N LEU A 103 -7.73 -2.67 9.35
CA LEU A 103 -8.75 -3.46 10.05
C LEU A 103 -9.71 -2.60 10.88
N HIS A 104 -9.19 -1.60 11.62
CA HIS A 104 -10.03 -0.67 12.38
C HIS A 104 -10.96 0.14 11.49
N ILE A 105 -10.49 0.63 10.33
CA ILE A 105 -11.32 1.37 9.38
C ILE A 105 -12.39 0.45 8.74
N SER A 106 -12.03 -0.79 8.41
CA SER A 106 -12.98 -1.77 7.90
C SER A 106 -14.07 -2.11 8.92
N HIS A 107 -13.70 -2.28 10.19
CA HIS A 107 -14.66 -2.56 11.27
C HIS A 107 -15.47 -1.33 11.66
N SER A 108 -14.91 -0.12 11.62
CA SER A 108 -15.65 1.11 11.95
C SER A 108 -16.80 1.38 10.97
N ARG A 109 -16.70 0.93 9.72
CA ARG A 109 -17.80 0.96 8.75
C ARG A 109 -18.97 0.04 9.08
N ILE A 110 -18.77 -0.96 9.96
CA ILE A 110 -19.80 -1.91 10.42
C ILE A 110 -20.43 -1.42 11.73
N LYS A 111 -19.70 -0.63 12.52
CA LYS A 111 -20.18 -0.06 13.79
C LYS A 111 -21.36 0.89 13.50
N GLY A 112 -22.57 0.48 13.87
CA GLY A 112 -23.82 1.22 13.60
C GLY A 112 -24.60 0.75 12.37
N LYS A 113 -24.16 -0.30 11.67
CA LYS A 113 -24.97 -0.99 10.65
C LYS A 113 -25.65 -2.23 11.27
N PRO A 114 -26.84 -2.64 10.79
CA PRO A 114 -27.45 -3.87 11.24
C PRO A 114 -26.48 -5.03 11.02
N VAL A 115 -26.13 -5.74 12.10
CA VAL A 115 -25.41 -7.00 11.97
C VAL A 115 -26.46 -8.02 11.56
N LEU A 116 -26.34 -8.52 10.33
CA LEU A 116 -27.25 -9.52 9.77
C LEU A 116 -26.91 -10.85 10.43
N THR A 117 -27.61 -11.17 11.52
CA THR A 117 -27.36 -12.36 12.34
C THR A 117 -28.28 -13.52 11.95
N HIS A 118 -29.34 -13.22 11.21
CA HIS A 118 -30.23 -14.22 10.62
C HIS A 118 -30.23 -14.11 9.10
N TRP A 119 -30.42 -15.25 8.44
CA TRP A 119 -30.49 -15.35 6.98
C TRP A 119 -31.59 -14.47 6.36
N MET A 120 -32.71 -14.28 7.06
CA MET A 120 -33.78 -13.39 6.61
C MET A 120 -33.33 -11.93 6.55
N ASP A 121 -32.51 -11.46 7.51
CA ASP A 121 -31.95 -10.10 7.48
C ASP A 121 -31.08 -9.87 6.23
N VAL A 122 -30.34 -10.91 5.81
CA VAL A 122 -29.51 -10.90 4.59
C VAL A 122 -30.37 -10.83 3.34
N GLN A 123 -31.43 -11.64 3.28
CA GLN A 123 -32.36 -11.66 2.16
C GLN A 123 -33.08 -10.31 2.02
N ASP A 124 -33.59 -9.75 3.11
CA ASP A 124 -34.29 -8.46 3.14
C ASP A 124 -33.37 -7.30 2.76
N TYR A 125 -32.10 -7.33 3.20
CA TYR A 125 -31.10 -6.35 2.77
C TYR A 125 -30.86 -6.43 1.26
N CYS A 126 -30.65 -7.64 0.71
CA CYS A 126 -30.42 -7.81 -0.73
C CYS A 126 -31.61 -7.34 -1.58
N ILE A 127 -32.83 -7.70 -1.19
CA ILE A 127 -34.04 -7.34 -1.94
C ILE A 127 -34.33 -5.84 -1.87
N ASN A 128 -34.25 -5.23 -0.68
CA ASN A 128 -34.70 -3.85 -0.51
C ASN A 128 -33.62 -2.80 -0.79
N LYS A 129 -32.33 -3.15 -0.68
CA LYS A 129 -31.21 -2.19 -0.81
C LYS A 129 -30.30 -2.39 -2.01
N LEU A 130 -30.26 -3.58 -2.63
CA LEU A 130 -29.40 -3.86 -3.79
C LEU A 130 -30.17 -4.05 -5.11
N ALA A 131 -31.51 -4.26 -5.06
CA ALA A 131 -32.35 -4.38 -6.26
C ALA A 131 -32.89 -3.04 -6.80
N HIS A 132 -32.45 -1.92 -6.23
CA HIS A 132 -32.63 -0.56 -6.73
C HIS A 132 -31.25 0.06 -7.03
#